data_AF-A0A2D7VPJ0-F1
#
_entry.id   AF-A0A2D7VPJ0-F1
#
_cell.length_a   1.000
_cell.length_b   1.000
_cell.length_c   1.000
_cell.angle_alpha   90.00
_cell.angle_beta   90.00
_cell.angle_gamma   90.00
#
_symmetry.space_group_name_H-M   'P 1'
#
loop_
_entity.id
_entity.type
_entity.pdbx_description
1 polymer ?
#
loop_
_entity_poly.entity_id
_entity_poly.type
_entity_poly.pdbx_seq_one_letter_code
_entity_poly.pdbx_strand_id
1 'polypeptide(L)'
;MKTQSPDTQLKPFVNFERFVKPRYDKDVAMYKHFSETPPGFEEYIQRYVKMHGIKPWLETLQGLKATEKQIYSILNAYTKYANRSINEVPQLLAWLDRYFDIETPLVEGIATSEYWRKRLEKNTFTSNITGE
;
A
#
# COMPACT_ATOMS: atom_id res chain seq x y z
N MET A 1 2.96 18.86 36.03
CA MET A 1 4.14 18.06 35.64
C MET A 1 3.95 17.62 34.20
N LYS A 2 4.88 17.98 33.31
CA LYS A 2 4.87 17.55 31.90
C LYS A 2 5.42 16.12 31.85
N THR A 3 4.58 15.13 31.58
CA THR A 3 5.05 13.79 31.23
C THR A 3 5.57 13.83 29.80
N GLN A 4 6.89 13.80 29.65
CA GLN A 4 7.56 13.49 28.39
C GLN A 4 7.16 12.06 28.00
N SER A 5 6.43 11.92 26.90
CA SER A 5 6.24 10.62 26.24
C SER A 5 7.60 10.12 25.75
N PRO A 6 7.92 8.83 25.91
CA PRO A 6 9.21 8.29 25.50
C PRO A 6 9.35 8.42 23.98
N ASP A 7 10.55 8.78 23.56
CA ASP A 7 11.02 8.91 22.18
C ASP A 7 10.41 7.80 21.29
N THR A 8 9.32 8.12 20.60
CA THR A 8 8.70 7.22 19.62
C THR A 8 9.69 7.09 18.48
N GLN A 9 10.50 6.04 18.49
CA GLN A 9 11.35 5.69 17.37
C GLN A 9 10.45 5.63 16.12
N LEU A 10 10.54 6.67 15.27
CA LEU A 10 9.73 6.80 14.06
C LEU A 10 10.03 5.60 13.18
N LYS A 11 9.12 4.63 13.17
CA LYS A 11 9.26 3.44 12.35
C LYS A 11 9.31 3.90 10.90
N PRO A 12 10.37 3.55 10.14
CA PRO A 12 10.50 4.01 8.77
C PRO A 12 9.34 3.47 7.94
N PHE A 13 8.74 4.32 7.11
CA PHE A 13 7.66 3.90 6.22
C PHE A 13 8.14 2.84 5.23
N VAL A 14 7.43 1.73 5.17
CA VAL A 14 7.67 0.64 4.23
C VAL A 14 6.51 0.61 3.24
N ASN A 15 6.79 0.75 1.94
CA ASN A 15 5.76 0.62 0.92
C ASN A 15 5.29 -0.84 0.78
N PHE A 16 4.15 -1.05 0.11
CA PHE A 16 3.53 -2.38 0.04
C PHE A 16 4.44 -3.44 -0.59
N GLU A 17 5.12 -3.12 -1.70
CA GLU A 17 6.07 -4.03 -2.36
C GLU A 17 7.21 -4.45 -1.40
N ARG A 18 7.83 -3.49 -0.70
CA ARG A 18 8.89 -3.81 0.28
C ARG A 18 8.37 -4.62 1.48
N PHE A 19 7.11 -4.43 1.86
CA PHE A 19 6.48 -5.24 2.90
C PHE A 19 6.26 -6.70 2.44
N VAL A 20 5.90 -6.93 1.19
CA VAL A 20 5.66 -8.26 0.62
C VAL A 20 6.97 -8.98 0.25
N LYS A 21 8.01 -8.24 -0.17
CA LYS A 21 9.26 -8.77 -0.71
C LYS A 21 9.93 -9.86 0.15
N PRO A 22 10.06 -9.74 1.48
CA PRO A 22 10.67 -10.80 2.30
C PRO A 22 9.89 -12.12 2.27
N ARG A 23 8.56 -12.08 2.11
CA ARG A 23 7.71 -13.27 2.00
C ARG A 23 7.93 -13.94 0.65
N TYR A 24 7.95 -13.14 -0.42
CA TYR A 24 8.30 -13.62 -1.75
C TYR A 24 9.67 -14.29 -1.78
N ASP A 25 10.69 -13.68 -1.18
CA ASP A 25 12.05 -14.25 -1.17
C ASP A 25 12.13 -15.58 -0.44
N LYS A 26 11.38 -15.72 0.66
CA LYS A 26 11.26 -16.99 1.39
C LYS A 26 10.58 -18.07 0.53
N ASP A 27 9.50 -17.72 -0.15
CA ASP A 27 8.75 -18.68 -0.97
C ASP A 27 9.55 -19.06 -2.23
N VAL A 28 10.27 -18.12 -2.85
CA VAL A 28 11.21 -18.38 -3.96
C VAL A 28 12.29 -19.38 -3.55
N ALA A 29 12.84 -19.25 -2.34
CA ALA A 29 13.81 -20.21 -1.83
C ALA A 29 13.20 -21.61 -1.69
N MET A 30 11.92 -21.70 -1.30
CA MET A 30 11.19 -22.96 -1.22
C MET A 30 10.95 -23.57 -2.60
N TYR A 31 10.47 -22.81 -3.58
CA TYR A 31 10.32 -23.28 -4.98
C TYR A 31 11.63 -23.85 -5.53
N LYS A 32 12.74 -23.14 -5.33
CA LYS A 32 14.07 -23.59 -5.76
C LYS A 32 14.50 -24.89 -5.06
N HIS A 33 14.18 -25.05 -3.78
CA HIS A 33 14.48 -26.28 -3.04
C HIS A 33 13.76 -27.50 -3.64
N PHE A 34 12.54 -27.31 -4.15
CA PHE A 34 11.75 -28.37 -4.81
C PHE A 34 11.93 -28.45 -6.32
N SER A 35 12.92 -27.75 -6.90
CA SER A 35 13.15 -27.68 -8.36
C SER A 35 11.95 -27.14 -9.17
N GLU A 36 11.15 -26.26 -8.57
CA GLU A 36 10.01 -25.62 -9.22
C GLU A 36 10.34 -24.17 -9.66
N THR A 37 9.65 -23.70 -10.70
CA THR A 37 9.77 -22.30 -11.17
C THR A 37 8.88 -21.38 -10.32
N PRO A 38 9.44 -20.40 -9.60
CA PRO A 38 8.63 -19.46 -8.83
C PRO A 38 7.86 -18.51 -9.76
N PRO A 39 6.68 -18.01 -9.34
CA PRO A 39 5.98 -16.95 -10.06
C PRO A 39 6.79 -15.65 -10.05
N GLY A 40 6.47 -14.72 -10.96
CA GLY A 40 7.03 -13.37 -10.91
C GLY A 40 6.55 -12.60 -9.68
N PHE A 41 7.31 -11.58 -9.25
CA PHE A 41 6.99 -10.84 -8.03
C PHE A 41 5.62 -10.11 -8.09
N GLU A 42 5.27 -9.53 -9.24
CA GLU A 42 3.97 -8.88 -9.42
C GLU A 42 2.82 -9.90 -9.31
N GLU A 43 2.96 -11.08 -9.92
CA GLU A 43 1.98 -12.16 -9.82
C GLU A 43 1.84 -12.65 -8.37
N TYR A 44 2.96 -12.76 -7.65
CA TYR A 44 2.97 -13.08 -6.24
C TYR A 44 2.20 -12.05 -5.41
N ILE A 45 2.38 -10.75 -5.67
CA ILE A 45 1.62 -9.70 -4.96
C ILE A 45 0.12 -9.85 -5.21
N GLN A 46 -0.31 -10.12 -6.45
CA GLN A 46 -1.73 -10.32 -6.77
C GLN A 46 -2.31 -11.51 -5.99
N ARG A 47 -1.57 -12.63 -5.91
CA ARG A 47 -1.95 -13.79 -5.10
C ARG A 47 -2.00 -13.44 -3.60
N TYR A 48 -1.01 -12.71 -3.10
CA TYR A 48 -0.96 -12.25 -1.71
C TYR A 48 -2.19 -11.41 -1.34
N VAL A 49 -2.54 -10.42 -2.17
CA VAL A 49 -3.72 -9.57 -1.92
C VAL A 49 -5.02 -10.36 -2.00
N LYS A 50 -5.14 -11.33 -2.90
CA LYS A 50 -6.31 -12.21 -2.96
C LYS A 50 -6.50 -13.02 -1.67
N MET A 51 -5.41 -13.47 -1.04
CA MET A 51 -5.47 -14.30 0.16
C MET A 51 -5.56 -13.50 1.47
N HIS A 52 -4.85 -12.38 1.56
CA HIS A 52 -4.64 -11.65 2.81
C HIS A 52 -5.17 -10.21 2.78
N GLY A 53 -5.49 -9.69 1.59
CA GLY A 53 -5.76 -8.28 1.39
C GLY A 53 -4.53 -7.41 1.69
N ILE A 54 -4.80 -6.11 1.82
CA ILE A 54 -3.78 -5.09 2.15
C ILE A 54 -3.71 -4.83 3.67
N LYS A 55 -4.69 -5.31 4.45
CA LYS A 55 -4.80 -5.08 5.89
C LYS A 55 -3.52 -5.39 6.69
N PRO A 56 -2.82 -6.53 6.49
CA PRO A 56 -1.60 -6.83 7.26
C PRO A 56 -0.48 -5.80 7.06
N TRP A 57 -0.44 -5.13 5.90
CA TRP A 57 0.50 -4.05 5.67
C TRP A 57 0.08 -2.78 6.42
N LEU A 58 -1.21 -2.43 6.40
CA LEU A 58 -1.75 -1.24 7.07
C LEU A 58 -1.60 -1.31 8.59
N GLU A 59 -1.72 -2.50 9.18
CA GLU A 59 -1.42 -2.73 10.60
C GLU A 59 0.03 -2.33 10.94
N THR A 60 0.97 -2.45 9.99
CA THR A 60 2.36 -2.00 10.22
C THR A 60 2.52 -0.48 10.19
N LEU A 61 1.52 0.24 9.68
CA LEU A 61 1.46 1.69 9.52
C LEU A 61 0.53 2.35 10.55
N GLN A 62 0.01 1.60 11.54
CA GLN A 62 -0.94 2.12 12.50
C GLN A 62 -0.37 3.34 13.26
N GLY A 63 -1.18 4.41 13.40
CA GLY A 63 -0.77 5.66 14.04
C GLY A 63 0.15 6.55 13.18
N LEU A 64 0.29 6.24 11.87
CA LEU A 64 1.15 6.99 10.97
C LEU A 64 0.59 8.39 10.71
N LYS A 65 1.37 9.41 11.07
CA LYS A 65 1.20 10.77 10.54
C LYS A 65 1.73 10.85 9.12
N ALA A 66 0.86 10.66 8.14
CA ALA A 66 1.29 10.45 6.77
C ALA A 66 1.63 11.77 6.06
N THR A 67 2.71 11.74 5.28
CA THR A 67 2.99 12.73 4.25
C THR A 67 2.15 12.44 3.01
N GLU A 68 1.99 13.44 2.13
CA GLU A 68 1.25 13.29 0.86
C GLU A 68 1.82 12.13 0.01
N LYS A 69 3.14 11.95 0.02
CA LYS A 69 3.82 10.85 -0.70
C LYS A 69 3.51 9.48 -0.10
N GLN A 70 3.31 9.38 1.21
CA GLN A 70 2.93 8.14 1.87
C GLN A 70 1.47 7.81 1.60
N ILE A 71 0.57 8.81 1.64
CA ILE A 71 -0.82 8.65 1.21
C ILE A 71 -0.88 8.19 -0.25
N TYR A 72 -0.11 8.82 -1.15
CA TYR A 72 0.02 8.37 -2.54
C TYR A 72 0.43 6.90 -2.62
N SER A 73 1.44 6.49 -1.85
CA SER A 73 1.90 5.09 -1.83
C SER A 73 0.82 4.11 -1.34
N ILE A 74 -0.02 4.52 -0.38
CA ILE A 74 -1.15 3.71 0.12
C ILE A 74 -2.24 3.61 -0.94
N LEU A 75 -2.69 4.75 -1.48
CA LEU A 75 -3.72 4.77 -2.51
C LEU A 75 -3.30 4.03 -3.77
N ASN A 76 -2.03 4.16 -4.20
CA ASN A 76 -1.49 3.42 -5.33
C ASN A 76 -1.49 1.90 -5.10
N ALA A 77 -1.27 1.43 -3.86
CA ALA A 77 -1.39 0.00 -3.56
C ALA A 77 -2.85 -0.48 -3.68
N TYR A 78 -3.82 0.33 -3.25
CA TYR A 78 -5.24 0.02 -3.41
C TYR A 78 -5.69 -0.04 -4.85
N THR A 79 -5.28 0.93 -5.68
CA THR A 79 -5.68 0.98 -7.09
C THR A 79 -4.98 -0.11 -7.90
N LYS A 80 -3.69 -0.35 -7.66
CA LYS A 80 -2.91 -1.33 -8.43
C LYS A 80 -3.21 -2.79 -8.05
N TYR A 81 -3.38 -3.09 -6.77
CA TYR A 81 -3.44 -4.48 -6.30
C TYR A 81 -4.79 -4.90 -5.72
N ALA A 82 -5.57 -3.97 -5.15
CA ALA A 82 -6.88 -4.28 -4.57
C ALA A 82 -8.05 -3.88 -5.48
N ASN A 83 -7.77 -3.51 -6.73
CA ASN A 83 -8.76 -3.12 -7.74
C ASN A 83 -9.76 -2.06 -7.23
N ARG A 84 -9.29 -1.12 -6.41
CA ARG A 84 -10.11 -0.01 -5.93
C ARG A 84 -10.12 1.12 -6.93
N SER A 85 -11.29 1.71 -7.12
CA SER A 85 -11.48 2.87 -7.96
C SER A 85 -10.96 4.14 -7.27
N ILE A 86 -10.45 5.08 -8.06
CA ILE A 86 -10.07 6.42 -7.58
C ILE A 86 -11.30 7.16 -7.00
N ASN A 87 -12.50 6.81 -7.45
CA ASN A 87 -13.75 7.35 -6.90
C ASN A 87 -14.00 6.91 -5.44
N GLU A 88 -13.34 5.84 -4.98
CA GLU A 88 -13.44 5.36 -3.59
C GLU A 88 -12.45 6.09 -2.65
N VAL A 89 -11.55 6.94 -3.16
CA VAL A 89 -10.50 7.59 -2.35
C VAL A 89 -11.05 8.34 -1.12
N PRO A 90 -12.11 9.16 -1.20
CA PRO A 90 -12.64 9.84 -0.01
C PRO A 90 -13.02 8.85 1.09
N GLN A 91 -13.65 7.74 0.71
CA GLN A 91 -14.05 6.68 1.63
C GLN A 91 -12.86 5.88 2.17
N LEU A 92 -11.83 5.64 1.34
CA LEU A 92 -10.60 4.97 1.75
C LEU A 92 -9.84 5.80 2.79
N LEU A 93 -9.70 7.11 2.58
CA LEU A 93 -9.01 7.99 3.54
C LEU A 93 -9.75 8.04 4.89
N ALA A 94 -11.08 8.15 4.87
CA ALA A 94 -11.89 8.07 6.09
C ALA A 94 -11.74 6.70 6.81
N TRP A 95 -11.54 5.61 6.05
CA TRP A 95 -11.31 4.29 6.62
C TRP A 95 -9.92 4.15 7.22
N LEU A 96 -8.89 4.70 6.56
CA LEU A 96 -7.51 4.70 7.06
C LEU A 96 -7.38 5.47 8.38
N ASP A 97 -8.01 6.64 8.46
CA ASP A 97 -8.09 7.42 9.69
C ASP A 97 -8.81 6.64 10.80
N ARG A 98 -10.05 6.17 10.54
CA ARG A 98 -10.89 5.53 11.55
C ARG A 98 -10.36 4.21 12.09
N TYR A 99 -9.75 3.37 11.25
CA TYR A 99 -9.40 1.99 11.62
C TYR A 99 -7.91 1.76 11.83
N PHE A 100 -7.05 2.64 11.30
CA PHE A 100 -5.60 2.52 11.41
C PHE A 100 -4.95 3.75 12.02
N ASP A 101 -5.71 4.79 12.38
CA ASP A 101 -5.18 6.03 12.94
C ASP A 101 -4.11 6.65 12.02
N ILE A 102 -4.33 6.55 10.70
CA ILE A 102 -3.43 7.11 9.69
C ILE A 102 -3.91 8.53 9.37
N GLU A 103 -3.23 9.51 9.95
CA GLU A 103 -3.56 10.92 9.78
C GLU A 103 -3.21 11.41 8.37
N THR A 104 -4.22 11.92 7.66
CA THR A 104 -4.05 12.50 6.32
C THR A 104 -3.53 13.95 6.44
N PRO A 105 -2.52 14.36 5.66
CA PRO A 105 -1.97 15.70 5.79
C PRO A 105 -2.95 16.77 5.27
N LEU A 106 -2.86 17.98 5.83
CA LEU A 106 -3.67 19.12 5.42
C LEU A 106 -3.20 19.67 4.07
N VAL A 107 -3.76 19.14 2.99
CA VAL A 107 -3.53 19.61 1.62
C VAL A 107 -4.88 19.80 0.93
N GLU A 108 -5.05 20.94 0.24
CA GLU A 108 -6.29 21.25 -0.45
C GLU A 108 -6.64 20.15 -1.48
N GLY A 109 -7.87 19.66 -1.41
CA GLY A 109 -8.36 18.62 -2.30
C GLY A 109 -7.86 17.21 -2.00
N ILE A 110 -7.00 16.97 -1.01
CA ILE A 110 -6.43 15.64 -0.76
C ILE A 110 -7.49 14.55 -0.49
N ALA A 111 -8.66 14.94 0.00
CA ALA A 111 -9.78 14.05 0.25
C ALA A 111 -10.71 13.84 -0.97
N THR A 112 -10.37 14.36 -2.16
CA THR A 112 -11.21 14.29 -3.37
C THR A 112 -10.60 13.38 -4.42
N SER A 113 -11.45 12.73 -5.21
CA SER A 113 -11.01 11.87 -6.31
C SER A 113 -10.29 12.66 -7.41
N GLU A 114 -10.72 13.91 -7.66
CA GLU A 114 -10.15 14.82 -8.65
C GLU A 114 -8.67 15.08 -8.42
N TYR A 115 -8.28 15.24 -7.16
CA TYR A 115 -6.90 15.48 -6.76
C TYR A 115 -5.99 14.31 -7.13
N TRP A 116 -6.49 13.09 -6.97
CA TRP A 116 -5.72 11.86 -7.20
C TRP A 116 -5.80 11.34 -8.62
N ARG A 117 -6.85 11.70 -9.37
CA ARG A 117 -7.10 11.22 -10.75
C ARG A 117 -5.86 11.32 -11.63
N LYS A 118 -5.29 12.52 -11.77
CA LYS A 118 -4.08 12.76 -12.60
C LYS A 118 -2.80 12.09 -12.07
N ARG A 119 -2.78 11.73 -10.78
CA ARG A 119 -1.61 11.18 -10.08
C ARG A 119 -1.59 9.66 -10.14
N LEU A 120 -2.76 9.03 -10.03
CA LEU A 120 -2.90 7.57 -9.98
C LEU A 120 -3.25 6.96 -11.35
N GLU A 121 -3.99 7.65 -12.23
CA GLU A 121 -4.35 7.11 -13.55
C GLU A 121 -3.15 6.88 -14.48
N LYS A 122 -2.07 7.67 -14.32
CA LYS A 122 -0.83 7.46 -15.09
C LYS A 122 -0.17 6.11 -14.82
N ASN A 123 -0.45 5.49 -13.67
CA ASN A 123 0.12 4.21 -13.27
C ASN A 123 -0.74 3.00 -13.68
N THR A 124 -2.01 3.19 -14.07
CA THR A 124 -2.91 2.09 -14.46
C THR A 124 -2.79 1.74 -15.95
N PHE A 125 -2.38 2.68 -16.80
CA PHE A 125 -2.32 2.48 -18.25
C PHE A 125 -1.14 1.63 -18.73
N THR A 126 -0.08 1.46 -17.94
CA THR A 126 1.10 0.68 -18.33
C THR A 126 0.95 -0.83 -18.11
N SER A 127 -0.09 -1.28 -17.40
CA SER A 127 -0.33 -2.71 -17.14
C SER A 127 -1.16 -3.43 -18.21
N ASN A 128 -1.72 -2.71 -19.19
CA ASN A 128 -2.65 -3.27 -20.18
C ASN A 128 -2.10 -3.35 -21.62
N ILE A 129 -0.81 -3.07 -21.87
CA ILE A 129 -0.21 -3.05 -23.23
C ILE A 129 0.89 -4.12 -23.42
N THR A 130 0.91 -5.18 -22.61
CA THR A 130 1.73 -6.37 -22.90
C THR A 130 0.89 -7.62 -22.66
N GLY A 131 -0.01 -7.87 -23.61
CA GLY A 131 -0.94 -8.98 -23.56
C GLY A 131 -1.64 -9.20 -24.90
N GLU A 132 -0.88 -9.14 -26.00
CA GLU A 132 -1.18 -9.80 -27.28
C GLU A 132 0.13 -10.33 -27.88
#